data_AF-A0A6A7KXG4-F1
#
_entry.id   AF-A0A6A7KXG4-F1
#
_cell.length_a   1.000
_cell.length_b   1.000
_cell.length_c   1.000
_cell.angle_alpha   90.00
_cell.angle_beta   90.00
_cell.angle_gamma   90.00
#
_symmetry.space_group_name_H-M   'P 1'
#
loop_
_entity.id
_entity.type
_entity.pdbx_description
1 polymer ?
#
loop_
_entity_poly.entity_id
_entity_poly.type
_entity_poly.pdbx_seq_one_letter_code
_entity_poly.pdbx_strand_id
1 'polypeptide(L)'
;MTNRLDTLPSAAEVHHRLMMQRSDTERFLMGCEMFSTSRTLMCAGIRDERGTLTPAQLKAEIFLRTYGRDFDSLTTARIVSRLRQFHAPERG
;
A
#
# COMPACT_ATOMS: atom_id res chain seq x y z
N MET A 1 -16.49 23.02 15.32
CA MET A 1 -15.98 21.63 15.41
C MET A 1 -16.86 20.78 14.49
N THR A 2 -16.42 20.54 13.25
CA THR A 2 -17.24 19.87 12.24
C THR A 2 -17.06 18.36 12.34
N ASN A 3 -18.17 17.65 12.50
CA ASN A 3 -18.26 16.21 12.75
C ASN A 3 -17.60 15.41 11.61
N ARG A 4 -16.55 14.65 11.94
CA ARG A 4 -15.66 13.93 11.00
C ARG A 4 -16.18 12.51 10.76
N LEU A 5 -17.26 12.36 10.02
CA LEU A 5 -17.68 11.10 9.37
C LEU A 5 -18.76 11.43 8.32
N ASP A 6 -18.38 11.50 7.03
CA ASP A 6 -19.33 11.59 5.90
C ASP A 6 -20.16 10.31 5.72
N THR A 7 -19.87 9.29 6.52
CA THR A 7 -20.61 8.02 6.57
C THR A 7 -21.60 8.07 7.71
N LEU A 8 -22.90 8.08 7.39
CA LEU A 8 -23.96 7.93 8.37
C LEU A 8 -23.78 6.60 9.14
N PRO A 9 -24.04 6.54 10.46
CA PRO A 9 -23.93 5.30 11.24
C PRO A 9 -24.69 4.11 10.62
N SER A 10 -25.85 4.38 10.01
CA SER A 10 -26.65 3.39 9.29
C SER A 10 -25.93 2.77 8.10
N ALA A 11 -25.06 3.51 7.40
CA ALA A 11 -24.28 2.98 6.29
C ALA A 11 -23.18 2.03 6.76
N ALA A 12 -22.55 2.31 7.91
CA ALA A 12 -21.55 1.42 8.51
C ALA A 12 -22.18 0.09 8.96
N GLU A 13 -23.38 0.13 9.54
CA GLU A 13 -24.14 -1.07 9.92
C GLU A 13 -24.54 -1.92 8.71
N VAL A 14 -25.04 -1.28 7.64
CA VAL A 14 -25.37 -1.97 6.39
C VAL A 14 -24.12 -2.62 5.79
N HIS A 15 -23.01 -1.88 5.73
CA HIS A 15 -21.75 -2.40 5.24
C HIS A 15 -21.27 -3.61 6.06
N HIS A 16 -21.28 -3.51 7.39
CA HIS A 16 -20.88 -4.61 8.27
C HIS A 16 -21.76 -5.86 8.05
N ARG A 17 -23.09 -5.68 8.01
CA ARG A 17 -24.03 -6.78 7.75
C ARG A 17 -23.75 -7.47 6.40
N LEU A 18 -23.52 -6.70 5.33
CA LEU A 18 -23.19 -7.25 4.01
C LEU A 18 -21.82 -7.96 4.00
N MET A 19 -20.85 -7.50 4.80
CA MET A 19 -19.56 -8.19 4.93
C MET A 19 -19.70 -9.52 5.65
N MET A 20 -20.53 -9.59 6.69
CA MET A 20 -20.76 -10.82 7.45
C MET A 20 -21.60 -11.87 6.70
N GLN A 21 -22.28 -11.48 5.62
CA GLN A 21 -22.96 -12.42 4.71
C GLN A 21 -21.99 -13.15 3.76
N ARG A 22 -20.76 -12.65 3.58
CA ARG A 22 -19.73 -13.30 2.75
C ARG A 22 -19.02 -14.38 3.53
N SER A 23 -18.56 -15.42 2.85
CA SER A 23 -17.67 -16.43 3.40
C SER A 23 -16.29 -15.87 3.78
N ASP A 24 -15.57 -16.58 4.64
CA ASP A 24 -14.22 -16.22 5.05
C ASP A 24 -13.25 -16.14 3.85
N THR A 25 -13.39 -17.07 2.91
CA THR A 25 -12.60 -17.11 1.67
C THR A 25 -12.87 -15.90 0.79
N GLU A 26 -14.13 -15.51 0.60
CA GLU A 26 -14.46 -14.30 -0.17
C GLU A 26 -13.87 -13.05 0.47
N ARG A 27 -13.97 -12.91 1.80
CA ARG A 27 -13.38 -11.76 2.50
C ARG A 27 -11.85 -11.73 2.39
N PHE A 28 -11.21 -12.91 2.41
CA PHE A 28 -9.77 -13.01 2.17
C PHE A 28 -9.38 -12.56 0.76
N LEU A 29 -10.07 -13.06 -0.27
CA LEU A 29 -9.82 -12.69 -1.66
C LEU A 29 -10.02 -11.19 -1.90
N MET A 30 -11.07 -10.59 -1.32
CA MET A 30 -11.27 -9.15 -1.36
C MET A 30 -10.08 -8.38 -0.78
N GLY A 31 -9.49 -8.87 0.32
CA GLY A 31 -8.27 -8.30 0.90
C GLY A 31 -7.08 -8.38 -0.06
N CYS A 32 -6.89 -9.52 -0.72
CA CYS A 32 -5.83 -9.69 -1.72
C CYS A 32 -6.01 -8.76 -2.93
N GLU A 33 -7.24 -8.63 -3.44
CA GLU A 33 -7.57 -7.73 -4.55
C GLU A 33 -7.36 -6.26 -4.19
N MET A 34 -7.80 -5.87 -2.99
CA MET A 34 -7.59 -4.51 -2.47
C MET A 34 -6.10 -4.20 -2.33
N PHE A 35 -5.30 -5.16 -1.85
CA PHE A 35 -3.84 -5.00 -1.78
C PHE A 35 -3.22 -4.85 -3.17
N SER A 36 -3.60 -5.69 -4.13
CA SER A 36 -3.12 -5.61 -5.51
C SER A 36 -3.45 -4.26 -6.16
N THR A 37 -4.70 -3.81 -5.99
CA THR A 37 -5.16 -2.50 -6.46
C THR A 37 -4.37 -1.37 -5.82
N SER A 38 -4.23 -1.38 -4.49
CA SER A 38 -3.49 -0.36 -3.75
C SER A 38 -2.03 -0.28 -4.19
N ARG A 39 -1.38 -1.44 -4.40
CA ARG A 39 -0.01 -1.52 -4.91
C ARG A 39 0.11 -0.93 -6.30
N THR A 40 -0.84 -1.22 -7.18
CA THR A 40 -0.88 -0.71 -8.56
C THR A 40 -1.00 0.80 -8.57
N LEU A 41 -1.95 1.36 -7.82
CA LEU A 41 -2.15 2.80 -7.70
C LEU A 41 -0.92 3.51 -7.13
N MET A 42 -0.31 2.95 -6.07
CA MET A 42 0.91 3.51 -5.49
C MET A 42 2.07 3.52 -6.50
N CYS A 43 2.26 2.43 -7.25
CA CYS A 43 3.32 2.36 -8.26
C CYS A 43 3.07 3.35 -9.41
N ALA A 44 1.81 3.54 -9.83
CA ALA A 44 1.45 4.51 -10.85
C ALA A 44 1.74 5.94 -10.38
N GLY A 45 1.30 6.31 -9.17
CA GLY A 45 1.57 7.64 -8.61
C GLY A 45 3.07 7.94 -8.44
N ILE A 46 3.86 6.97 -7.97
CA ILE A 46 5.32 7.15 -7.87
C ILE A 46 5.94 7.38 -9.26
N ARG A 47 5.51 6.65 -10.27
CA ARG A 47 6.02 6.81 -11.65
C ARG A 47 5.61 8.15 -12.27
N ASP A 48 4.42 8.63 -11.94
CA ASP A 48 3.96 9.96 -12.36
C ASP A 48 4.84 11.06 -11.73
N GLU A 49 5.14 10.96 -10.43
CA GLU A 49 5.96 11.94 -9.69
C GLU A 49 7.46 11.88 -10.03
N ARG A 50 8.02 10.69 -10.34
CA ARG A 50 9.47 10.46 -10.45
C ARG A 50 9.95 10.04 -11.83
N GLY A 51 9.04 9.76 -12.76
CA GLY A 51 9.35 9.17 -14.06
C GLY A 51 9.67 7.67 -13.99
N THR A 52 10.39 7.18 -15.01
CA THR A 52 10.76 5.76 -15.13
C THR A 52 11.80 5.37 -14.08
N LEU A 53 11.47 4.37 -13.26
CA LEU A 53 12.34 3.82 -12.21
C LEU A 53 12.65 2.35 -12.47
N THR A 54 13.84 1.92 -12.07
CA THR A 54 14.15 0.48 -11.98
C THR A 54 13.33 -0.19 -10.88
N PRO A 55 13.15 -1.53 -10.91
CA PRO A 55 12.42 -2.23 -9.85
C PRO A 55 12.98 -1.99 -8.44
N ALA A 56 14.31 -1.87 -8.31
CA ALA A 56 14.99 -1.61 -7.04
C ALA A 56 14.71 -0.19 -6.52
N GLN A 57 14.77 0.81 -7.42
CA GLN A 57 14.41 2.19 -7.10
C GLN A 57 12.93 2.30 -6.69
N LEU A 58 12.03 1.67 -7.44
CA LEU A 58 10.60 1.67 -7.12
C LEU A 58 10.31 1.06 -5.73
N LYS A 59 10.98 -0.03 -5.36
CA LYS A 59 10.87 -0.61 -4.01
C LYS A 59 11.32 0.37 -2.92
N ALA A 60 12.41 1.11 -3.16
CA ALA A 60 12.89 2.10 -2.21
C ALA A 60 11.91 3.28 -2.05
N GLU A 61 11.32 3.78 -3.14
CA GLU A 61 10.30 4.83 -3.08
C GLU A 61 9.02 4.36 -2.38
N ILE A 62 8.59 3.12 -2.62
CA ILE A 62 7.47 2.50 -1.88
C ILE A 62 7.78 2.48 -0.39
N PHE A 63 8.96 1.99 0.00
CA PHE A 63 9.39 1.95 1.41
C PHE A 63 9.36 3.34 2.05
N LEU A 64 9.89 4.36 1.36
CA LEU A 64 9.89 5.72 1.87
C LEU A 64 8.46 6.26 2.07
N ARG A 65 7.55 5.98 1.13
CA ARG A 65 6.16 6.46 1.21
C ARG A 65 5.35 5.77 2.31
N THR A 66 5.60 4.48 2.57
CA THR A 66 4.83 3.71 3.55
C THR A 66 5.45 3.69 4.95
N TYR A 67 6.78 3.68 5.04
CA TYR A 67 7.52 3.44 6.30
C TYR A 67 8.64 4.45 6.56
N GLY A 68 8.89 5.42 5.68
CA GLY A 68 10.04 6.34 5.80
C GLY A 68 10.02 7.22 7.05
N ARG A 69 8.90 7.28 7.78
CA ARG A 69 8.75 8.00 9.05
C ARG A 69 8.77 7.10 10.29
N ASP A 70 8.84 5.78 10.09
CA ASP A 70 8.78 4.79 11.17
C ASP A 70 10.17 4.48 11.74
N PHE A 71 11.22 5.01 11.10
CA PHE A 71 12.62 4.82 11.48
C PHE A 71 13.36 6.16 11.56
N ASP A 72 14.46 6.18 12.31
CA ASP A 72 15.39 7.32 12.29
C ASP A 72 16.05 7.49 10.90
N SER A 73 16.68 8.65 10.68
CA SER A 73 17.26 9.01 9.38
C SER A 73 18.41 8.09 8.96
N LEU A 74 19.22 7.62 9.91
CA LEU A 74 20.35 6.72 9.65
C LEU A 74 19.86 5.34 9.22
N THR A 75 18.88 4.79 9.94
CA THR A 75 18.25 3.50 9.65
C THR A 75 17.52 3.55 8.32
N THR A 76 16.76 4.61 8.06
CA THR A 76 16.09 4.85 6.78
C THR A 76 17.08 4.88 5.62
N ALA A 77 18.18 5.63 5.74
CA ALA A 77 19.20 5.72 4.70
C ALA A 77 19.85 4.36 4.40
N ARG A 78 20.13 3.55 5.44
CA ARG A 78 20.69 2.20 5.29
C ARG A 78 19.73 1.26 4.55
N ILE A 79 18.44 1.29 4.88
CA ILE A 79 17.43 0.45 4.24
C ILE A 79 17.28 0.85 2.77
N VAL A 80 17.12 2.14 2.48
CA VAL A 80 17.01 2.66 1.10
C VAL A 80 18.21 2.29 0.26
N SER A 81 19.42 2.45 0.81
CA SER A 81 20.66 2.06 0.12
C SER A 81 20.66 0.58 -0.26
N ARG A 82 20.31 -0.31 0.67
CA ARG A 82 20.19 -1.76 0.40
C ARG A 82 19.12 -2.08 -0.64
N LEU A 83 17.95 -1.45 -0.54
CA LEU A 83 16.86 -1.69 -1.50
C LEU A 83 17.23 -1.27 -2.92
N ARG A 84 17.96 -0.17 -3.09
CA ARG A 84 18.41 0.31 -4.41
C ARG A 84 19.49 -0.58 -5.03
N GLN A 85 20.28 -1.25 -4.22
CA GLN A 85 21.30 -2.21 -4.68
C GLN A 85 20.72 -3.62 -4.92
N PHE A 86 19.55 -3.90 -4.36
CA PHE A 86 18.93 -5.21 -4.45
C PHE A 86 18.48 -5.54 -5.87
N HIS A 87 19.19 -6.47 -6.51
CA HIS A 87 18.75 -7.11 -7.74
C HIS A 87 17.93 -8.35 -7.37
N ALA A 88 16.61 -8.27 -7.57
CA ALA A 88 15.78 -9.47 -7.47
C ALA A 88 16.08 -10.36 -8.69
N PRO A 89 16.24 -11.69 -8.54
CA PRO A 89 16.19 -12.58 -9.69
C PRO A 89 14.82 -12.43 -10.37
N GLU A 90 14.79 -12.46 -11.70
CA GLU A 90 13.54 -12.45 -12.45
C GLU A 90 12.72 -13.67 -12.03
N ARG A 91 11.52 -13.43 -11.47
CA ARG A 91 10.56 -14.50 -11.22
C ARG A 91 9.78 -14.68 -12.52
N GLY A 92 10.06 -15.78 -13.21
CA GLY A 92 9.28 -16.26 -14.37
C GLY A 92 7.84 -16.58 -14.00
#